data_AF-A0AA38RVT4-F1
#
_entry.id   AF-A0AA38RVT4-F1
#
_cell.length_a   1.000
_cell.length_b   1.000
_cell.length_c   1.000
_cell.angle_alpha   90.00
_cell.angle_beta   90.00
_cell.angle_gamma   90.00
#
_symmetry.space_group_name_H-M   'P 1'
#
loop_
_entity.id
_entity.type
_entity.pdbx_description
1 polymer ?
#
loop_
_entity_poly.entity_id
_entity_poly.type
_entity_poly.pdbx_seq_one_letter_code
_entity_poly.pdbx_strand_id
1 'polypeptide(L)'
;MSWKKSQRLMDTIRHYASFPATGVSLRQMVQFGERPSVGTLFRASQFLAEELPIRLAHRVQELDTLPDGLSEMPSVRKVQDWYAQSFEEITALPRPHLDKTTRERLMRPTKFGGKAAQLSEATPNPSIEEGQYASWPLAQNGNGNGSRKPYGARRYFAMVDDTGDWPPELQLYNRDFAKCLHKIKRRHDSVVTTMAQGILEYKRKRQRMQIDNNIQSFLDRFYMSRIGIRMLIGQHIALTDQNHYRDPTYVGIICTKTNVKDLAQEAIENARFVCEDHYGMFEAPKIQLVCNPHLNFMYVPGHLSHMLFETLKNSLRAVVETHGQDKEAFPVTKVIVAEGKEDITIKISDEGGGIPRSAIPLVWTYMYTTVDRTPDLDPDFDKSDFKAPMAGYGYGLPLSRLYARYFGGDLKLISMEGYGTDQLAVMRDGKRMISRGLTLGLSHMRKRLKDHEVSERRQVGDAENLVNRGAAASGTFRDRDSEL
;
A
#
# COMPACT_ATOMS: atom_id res chain seq x y z
N MET A 1 3.55 -2.59 29.16
CA MET A 1 2.88 -3.91 29.08
C MET A 1 2.92 -4.39 27.63
N SER A 2 3.27 -5.64 27.38
CA SER A 2 3.19 -6.23 26.03
C SER A 2 1.72 -6.43 25.66
N TRP A 3 1.31 -5.98 24.48
CA TRP A 3 -0.05 -6.17 23.95
C TRP A 3 -0.35 -7.66 23.74
N LYS A 4 -1.59 -8.11 23.97
CA LYS A 4 -1.99 -9.51 23.83
C LYS A 4 -3.34 -9.64 23.13
N LYS A 5 -3.45 -10.61 22.22
CA LYS A 5 -4.70 -10.98 21.55
C LYS A 5 -5.71 -11.50 22.57
N SER A 6 -6.91 -10.93 22.59
CA SER A 6 -8.07 -11.51 23.28
C SER A 6 -8.91 -12.34 22.32
N GLN A 7 -9.62 -13.34 22.82
CA GLN A 7 -10.51 -14.17 21.98
C GLN A 7 -11.60 -13.32 21.31
N ARG A 8 -12.20 -12.39 22.06
CA ARG A 8 -13.21 -11.45 21.56
C ARG A 8 -12.69 -10.60 20.40
N LEU A 9 -11.46 -10.10 20.50
CA LEU A 9 -10.85 -9.31 19.43
C LEU A 9 -10.73 -10.15 18.15
N MET A 10 -10.29 -11.41 18.25
CA MET A 10 -10.15 -12.29 17.10
C MET A 10 -11.49 -12.62 16.45
N ASP A 11 -12.56 -12.78 17.24
CA ASP A 11 -13.91 -13.00 16.70
C ASP A 11 -14.44 -11.76 15.97
N THR A 12 -14.19 -10.56 16.50
CA THR A 12 -14.48 -9.31 15.79
C THR A 12 -13.68 -9.20 14.49
N ILE A 13 -12.39 -9.52 14.51
CA ILE A 13 -11.54 -9.52 13.31
C ILE A 13 -12.11 -10.47 12.24
N ARG A 14 -12.52 -11.69 12.61
CA ARG A 14 -13.16 -12.64 11.68
C ARG A 14 -14.44 -12.10 11.07
N HIS A 15 -15.25 -11.38 11.86
CA HIS A 15 -16.45 -10.71 11.35
C HIS A 15 -16.08 -9.63 10.31
N TYR A 16 -15.11 -8.76 10.61
CA TYR A 16 -14.68 -7.71 9.68
C TYR A 16 -14.05 -8.27 8.40
N ALA A 17 -13.35 -9.40 8.49
CA ALA A 17 -12.73 -10.06 7.35
C ALA A 17 -13.74 -10.74 6.39
N SER A 18 -15.03 -10.77 6.74
CA SER A 18 -16.08 -11.23 5.82
C SER A 18 -16.53 -10.16 4.81
N PHE A 19 -16.20 -8.88 5.06
CA PHE A 19 -16.64 -7.78 4.20
C PHE A 19 -15.66 -7.52 3.05
N PRO A 20 -16.16 -7.23 1.84
CA PRO A 20 -15.28 -6.88 0.72
C PRO A 20 -14.64 -5.51 0.92
N ALA A 21 -13.34 -5.40 0.62
CA ALA A 21 -12.64 -4.13 0.60
C ALA A 21 -13.03 -3.28 -0.63
N THR A 22 -12.99 -1.95 -0.47
CA THR A 22 -13.35 -0.99 -1.52
C THR A 22 -12.11 -0.48 -2.27
N GLY A 23 -12.04 -0.65 -3.58
CA GLY A 23 -11.00 -0.04 -4.42
C GLY A 23 -11.11 1.50 -4.52
N VAL A 24 -9.97 2.19 -4.54
CA VAL A 24 -9.91 3.67 -4.65
C VAL A 24 -8.90 4.09 -5.72
N SER A 25 -9.31 4.87 -6.71
CA SER A 25 -8.44 5.38 -7.78
C SER A 25 -7.56 6.55 -7.36
N LEU A 26 -6.40 6.71 -8.01
CA LEU A 26 -5.55 7.90 -7.83
C LEU A 26 -6.33 9.19 -8.10
N ARG A 27 -7.14 9.19 -9.18
CA ARG A 27 -8.01 10.32 -9.52
C ARG A 27 -9.04 10.64 -8.43
N GLN A 28 -9.67 9.63 -7.82
CA GLN A 28 -10.60 9.85 -6.70
C GLN A 28 -9.88 10.44 -5.49
N MET A 29 -8.65 9.99 -5.20
CA MET A 29 -7.85 10.54 -4.09
C MET A 29 -7.49 12.01 -4.33
N VAL A 30 -7.16 12.39 -5.57
CA VAL A 30 -6.86 13.79 -5.92
C VAL A 30 -8.09 14.66 -5.90
N GLN A 31 -9.19 14.25 -6.53
CA GLN A 31 -10.42 15.03 -6.56
C GLN A 31 -10.97 15.31 -5.16
N PHE A 32 -10.77 14.37 -4.24
CA PHE A 32 -11.16 14.53 -2.85
C PHE A 32 -10.20 15.44 -2.06
N GLY A 33 -8.90 15.38 -2.35
CA GLY A 33 -7.87 16.13 -1.62
C GLY A 33 -7.54 17.52 -2.18
N GLU A 34 -8.06 17.91 -3.34
CA GLU A 34 -7.70 19.16 -4.02
C GLU A 34 -8.05 20.41 -3.21
N ARG A 35 -9.14 20.35 -2.41
CA ARG A 35 -9.57 21.42 -1.51
C ARG A 35 -9.99 20.83 -0.17
N PRO A 36 -9.03 20.49 0.72
CA PRO A 36 -9.39 19.90 1.99
C PRO A 36 -9.98 20.97 2.90
N SER A 37 -11.09 20.60 3.53
CA SER A 37 -11.79 21.37 4.54
C SER A 37 -12.02 20.48 5.75
N VAL A 38 -12.46 21.05 6.88
CA VAL A 38 -12.80 20.25 8.07
C VAL A 38 -13.87 19.19 7.73
N GLY A 39 -14.89 19.56 6.96
CA GLY A 39 -15.95 18.66 6.52
C GLY A 39 -15.43 17.56 5.58
N THR A 40 -14.62 17.93 4.59
CA THR A 40 -14.03 16.98 3.64
C THR A 40 -13.07 16.03 4.36
N LEU A 41 -12.15 16.52 5.20
CA LEU A 41 -11.26 15.69 6.01
C LEU A 41 -12.04 14.74 6.92
N PHE A 42 -13.15 15.20 7.50
CA PHE A 42 -14.02 14.34 8.31
C PHE A 42 -14.63 13.20 7.51
N ARG A 43 -15.07 13.44 6.27
CA ARG A 43 -15.53 12.37 5.37
C ARG A 43 -14.43 11.36 5.07
N ALA A 44 -13.19 11.84 4.94
CA ALA A 44 -12.02 10.99 4.74
C ALA A 44 -11.80 10.09 5.95
N SER A 45 -11.83 10.69 7.15
CA SER A 45 -11.71 9.98 8.43
C SER A 45 -12.80 8.91 8.55
N GLN A 46 -14.06 9.24 8.24
CA GLN A 46 -15.17 8.28 8.26
C GLN A 46 -14.95 7.11 7.30
N PHE A 47 -14.55 7.39 6.06
CA PHE A 47 -14.25 6.35 5.09
C PHE A 47 -13.14 5.42 5.60
N LEU A 48 -12.05 5.99 6.10
CA LEU A 48 -10.91 5.20 6.59
C LEU A 48 -11.22 4.44 7.87
N ALA A 49 -12.01 5.00 8.78
CA ALA A 49 -12.45 4.33 9.99
C ALA A 49 -13.31 3.08 9.69
N GLU A 50 -13.98 3.04 8.53
CA GLU A 50 -14.78 1.88 8.10
C GLU A 50 -13.96 0.93 7.20
N GLU A 51 -13.11 1.46 6.32
CA GLU A 51 -12.37 0.68 5.33
C GLU A 51 -11.07 0.05 5.88
N LEU A 52 -10.31 0.76 6.72
CA LEU A 52 -9.04 0.23 7.25
C LEU A 52 -9.24 -1.00 8.13
N PRO A 53 -10.22 -1.08 9.05
CA PRO A 53 -10.46 -2.29 9.83
C PRO A 53 -10.70 -3.53 8.96
N ILE A 54 -11.47 -3.40 7.87
CA ILE A 54 -11.72 -4.50 6.92
C ILE A 54 -10.39 -4.98 6.31
N ARG A 55 -9.58 -4.06 5.79
CA ARG A 55 -8.29 -4.41 5.17
C ARG A 55 -7.31 -5.02 6.17
N LEU A 56 -7.24 -4.49 7.39
CA LEU A 56 -6.39 -5.03 8.45
C LEU A 56 -6.87 -6.43 8.87
N ALA A 57 -8.19 -6.64 8.96
CA ALA A 57 -8.77 -7.92 9.32
C ALA A 57 -8.44 -9.02 8.30
N HIS A 58 -8.52 -8.73 6.99
CA HIS A 58 -8.07 -9.66 5.95
C HIS A 58 -6.60 -10.05 6.14
N ARG A 59 -5.72 -9.11 6.54
CA ARG A 59 -4.29 -9.42 6.78
C ARG A 59 -4.11 -10.32 7.99
N VAL A 60 -4.80 -10.06 9.09
CA VAL A 60 -4.72 -10.91 10.29
C VAL A 60 -5.17 -12.34 9.96
N GLN A 61 -6.28 -12.49 9.24
CA GLN A 61 -6.81 -13.80 8.87
C GLN A 61 -5.88 -14.54 7.89
N GLU A 62 -5.43 -13.88 6.82
CA GLU A 62 -4.53 -14.53 5.85
C GLU A 62 -3.22 -14.97 6.50
N LEU A 63 -2.62 -14.15 7.37
CA LEU A 63 -1.42 -14.50 8.14
C LEU A 63 -1.65 -15.69 9.09
N ASP A 64 -2.85 -15.82 9.66
CA ASP A 64 -3.23 -16.94 10.54
C ASP A 64 -3.30 -18.26 9.78
N THR A 65 -3.86 -18.19 8.56
CA THR A 65 -4.11 -19.35 7.70
C THR A 65 -2.93 -19.75 6.82
N LEU A 66 -1.74 -19.18 7.05
CA LEU A 66 -0.57 -19.50 6.24
C LEU A 66 -0.20 -20.99 6.37
N PRO A 67 0.09 -21.66 5.23
CA PRO A 67 0.30 -23.10 5.22
C PRO A 67 1.61 -23.52 5.90
N ASP A 68 1.74 -24.82 6.11
CA ASP A 68 3.01 -25.48 6.43
C ASP A 68 3.72 -25.02 7.72
N GLY A 69 2.98 -24.38 8.63
CA GLY A 69 3.53 -23.82 9.87
C GLY A 69 4.27 -22.49 9.67
N LEU A 70 4.13 -21.85 8.51
CA LEU A 70 4.69 -20.52 8.28
C LEU A 70 4.03 -19.47 9.20
N SER A 71 2.73 -19.62 9.50
CA SER A 71 2.01 -18.78 10.49
C SER A 71 2.59 -18.88 11.90
N GLU A 72 3.35 -19.93 12.21
CA GLU A 72 3.96 -20.14 13.52
C GLU A 72 5.30 -19.43 13.70
N MET A 73 5.89 -18.94 12.61
CA MET A 73 7.20 -18.28 12.68
C MET A 73 7.13 -17.03 13.56
N PRO A 74 8.06 -16.84 14.51
CA PRO A 74 8.04 -15.71 15.45
C PRO A 74 7.85 -14.36 14.76
N SER A 75 8.56 -14.14 13.64
CA SER A 75 8.46 -12.90 12.88
C SER A 75 7.11 -12.72 12.19
N VAL A 76 6.49 -13.80 11.68
CA VAL A 76 5.15 -13.77 11.08
C VAL A 76 4.08 -13.46 12.14
N ARG A 77 4.17 -14.09 13.32
CA ARG A 77 3.29 -13.81 14.46
C ARG A 77 3.39 -12.37 14.93
N LYS A 78 4.61 -11.82 15.00
CA LYS A 78 4.86 -10.42 15.34
C LYS A 78 4.15 -9.46 14.37
N VAL A 79 4.22 -9.74 13.07
CA VAL A 79 3.50 -8.95 12.06
C VAL A 79 1.99 -9.08 12.22
N GLN A 80 1.49 -10.30 12.45
CA GLN A 80 0.07 -10.53 12.72
C GLN A 80 -0.43 -9.74 13.94
N ASP A 81 0.35 -9.71 15.03
CA ASP A 81 0.07 -8.91 16.23
C ASP A 81 0.00 -7.41 15.91
N TRP A 82 0.91 -6.88 15.09
CA TRP A 82 0.86 -5.49 14.66
C TRP A 82 -0.39 -5.13 13.88
N TYR A 83 -0.90 -6.03 13.02
CA TYR A 83 -2.15 -5.83 12.30
C TYR A 83 -3.36 -5.86 13.24
N ALA A 84 -3.41 -6.83 14.15
CA ALA A 84 -4.50 -6.97 15.11
C ALA A 84 -4.54 -5.81 16.13
N GLN A 85 -3.37 -5.34 16.59
CA GLN A 85 -3.28 -4.15 17.45
C GLN A 85 -3.75 -2.88 16.71
N SER A 86 -3.33 -2.68 15.47
CA SER A 86 -3.80 -1.54 14.67
C SER A 86 -5.32 -1.59 14.41
N PHE A 87 -5.88 -2.79 14.22
CA PHE A 87 -7.32 -2.99 14.09
C PHE A 87 -8.05 -2.56 15.37
N GLU A 88 -7.61 -3.05 16.52
CA GLU A 88 -8.19 -2.70 17.82
C GLU A 88 -8.14 -1.18 18.05
N GLU A 89 -7.00 -0.55 17.80
CA GLU A 89 -6.82 0.89 17.99
C GLU A 89 -7.74 1.74 17.10
N ILE A 90 -8.00 1.35 15.85
CA ILE A 90 -8.94 2.08 14.98
C ILE A 90 -10.38 1.89 15.45
N THR A 91 -10.77 0.65 15.74
CA THR A 91 -12.16 0.33 16.14
C THR A 91 -12.53 0.87 17.53
N ALA A 92 -11.54 1.09 18.40
CA ALA A 92 -11.72 1.67 19.72
C ALA A 92 -11.81 3.22 19.71
N LEU A 93 -11.55 3.89 18.58
CA LEU A 93 -11.62 5.35 18.53
C LEU A 93 -13.07 5.83 18.69
N PRO A 94 -13.34 6.75 19.63
CA PRO A 94 -14.69 7.25 19.84
C PRO A 94 -15.14 8.08 18.63
N ARG A 95 -16.30 7.73 18.06
CA ARG A 95 -16.95 8.52 17.01
C ARG A 95 -17.60 9.78 17.62
N PRO A 96 -17.52 10.96 16.98
CA PRO A 96 -18.13 12.16 17.53
C PRO A 96 -19.66 12.05 17.49
N HIS A 97 -20.30 12.56 18.54
CA HIS A 97 -21.75 12.67 18.57
C HIS A 97 -22.16 13.92 17.79
N LEU A 98 -22.73 13.70 16.59
CA LEU A 98 -23.19 14.78 15.72
C LEU A 98 -24.70 14.92 15.82
N ASP A 99 -25.16 16.17 15.92
CA ASP A 99 -26.56 16.54 15.78
C ASP A 99 -27.09 16.19 14.38
N LYS A 100 -28.41 16.07 14.27
CA LYS A 100 -29.07 15.63 13.02
C LYS A 100 -28.77 16.60 11.87
N THR A 101 -28.73 17.89 12.17
CA THR A 101 -28.42 19.00 11.26
C THR A 101 -27.01 18.93 10.68
N THR A 102 -25.97 18.73 11.50
CA THR A 102 -24.59 18.58 10.97
C THR A 102 -24.45 17.30 10.16
N ARG A 103 -25.07 16.20 10.60
CA ARG A 103 -25.05 14.93 9.84
C ARG A 103 -25.70 15.09 8.47
N GLU A 104 -26.83 15.78 8.38
CA GLU A 104 -27.49 16.06 7.10
C GLU A 104 -26.65 16.97 6.21
N ARG A 105 -26.00 18.01 6.78
CA ARG A 105 -25.12 18.92 6.04
C ARG A 105 -23.91 18.19 5.45
N LEU A 106 -23.26 17.32 6.23
CA LEU A 106 -22.18 16.46 5.73
C LEU A 106 -22.63 15.60 4.54
N MET A 107 -23.88 15.14 4.55
CA MET A 107 -24.48 14.25 3.54
C MET A 107 -25.03 14.96 2.29
N ARG A 108 -25.06 16.29 2.26
CA ARG A 108 -25.50 17.05 1.08
C ARG A 108 -24.35 17.18 0.07
N PRO A 109 -24.45 16.59 -1.14
CA PRO A 109 -23.48 16.86 -2.19
C PRO A 109 -23.62 18.32 -2.64
N THR A 110 -22.51 19.04 -2.76
CA THR A 110 -22.53 20.40 -3.33
C THR A 110 -23.06 20.37 -4.77
N LYS A 111 -24.08 21.18 -5.05
CA LYS A 111 -24.60 21.40 -6.41
C LYS A 111 -23.74 22.46 -7.12
N PHE A 112 -22.49 22.15 -7.45
CA PHE A 112 -21.73 22.99 -8.38
C PHE A 112 -22.17 22.68 -9.82
N GLY A 113 -22.91 23.59 -10.44
CA GLY A 113 -23.14 23.66 -11.89
C GLY A 113 -23.71 22.41 -12.57
N GLY A 114 -24.97 22.03 -12.28
CA GLY A 114 -25.84 21.25 -13.18
C GLY A 114 -25.47 19.81 -13.56
N LYS A 115 -24.23 19.35 -13.33
CA LYS A 115 -23.79 17.96 -13.56
C LYS A 115 -23.04 17.51 -12.32
N ALA A 116 -23.66 16.65 -11.51
CA ALA A 116 -22.93 15.91 -10.49
C ALA A 116 -21.73 15.26 -11.18
N ALA A 117 -20.50 15.68 -10.84
CA ALA A 117 -19.28 15.27 -11.52
C ALA A 117 -19.25 13.75 -11.61
N GLN A 118 -19.57 13.23 -12.80
CA GLN A 118 -19.73 11.80 -12.99
C GLN A 118 -18.33 11.22 -13.02
N LEU A 119 -17.90 10.64 -11.89
CA LEU A 119 -16.66 9.89 -11.79
C LEU A 119 -16.63 8.87 -12.94
N SER A 120 -15.69 9.03 -13.86
CA SER A 120 -15.47 8.10 -14.97
C SER A 120 -15.08 6.73 -14.42
N GLU A 121 -15.56 5.67 -15.05
CA GLU A 121 -15.28 4.30 -14.61
C GLU A 121 -13.81 3.94 -14.76
N ALA A 122 -13.34 3.04 -13.89
CA ALA A 122 -11.98 2.53 -13.88
C ALA A 122 -11.65 1.71 -15.12
N THR A 123 -10.54 1.99 -15.79
CA THR A 123 -9.99 1.10 -16.83
C THR A 123 -9.24 -0.08 -16.19
N PRO A 124 -9.42 -1.32 -16.68
CA PRO A 124 -8.65 -2.49 -16.22
C PRO A 124 -7.13 -2.34 -16.44
N ASN A 125 -6.32 -2.91 -15.54
CA ASN A 125 -4.88 -3.10 -15.78
C ASN A 125 -4.70 -4.37 -16.63
N PRO A 126 -4.18 -4.28 -17.88
CA PRO A 126 -3.99 -5.43 -18.76
C PRO A 126 -2.90 -6.39 -18.29
N SER A 127 -2.03 -5.96 -17.36
CA SER A 127 -0.92 -6.75 -16.84
C SER A 127 -1.28 -7.61 -15.63
N ILE A 128 -2.55 -7.61 -15.21
CA ILE A 128 -3.05 -8.30 -14.02
C ILE A 128 -4.24 -9.18 -14.43
N GLU A 129 -4.22 -10.44 -14.02
CA GLU A 129 -5.35 -11.35 -14.22
C GLU A 129 -6.51 -11.01 -13.27
N GLU A 130 -7.74 -11.23 -13.71
CA GLU A 130 -8.92 -10.91 -12.90
C GLU A 130 -8.93 -11.72 -11.60
N GLY A 131 -8.94 -11.03 -10.46
CA GLY A 131 -8.91 -11.67 -9.14
C GLY A 131 -7.51 -12.01 -8.60
N GLN A 132 -6.42 -11.79 -9.36
CA GLN A 132 -5.05 -12.14 -8.96
C GLN A 132 -4.65 -11.58 -7.58
N TYR A 133 -5.10 -10.37 -7.25
CA TYR A 133 -4.79 -9.70 -5.98
C TYR A 133 -5.98 -9.62 -5.00
N ALA A 134 -7.09 -10.31 -5.27
CA ALA A 134 -8.26 -10.24 -4.40
C ALA A 134 -8.02 -11.00 -3.08
N SER A 135 -8.25 -10.34 -1.95
CA SER A 135 -8.39 -11.01 -0.66
C SER A 135 -9.76 -11.66 -0.58
N TRP A 136 -9.82 -12.93 -0.15
CA TRP A 136 -11.07 -13.63 0.12
C TRP A 136 -11.90 -12.88 1.19
N PRO A 137 -13.24 -12.94 1.12
CA PRO A 137 -14.04 -13.75 0.20
C PRO A 137 -14.18 -13.11 -1.18
N LEU A 138 -14.07 -13.92 -2.24
CA LEU A 138 -14.65 -13.56 -3.54
C LEU A 138 -16.17 -13.57 -3.33
N ALA A 139 -16.75 -12.43 -2.97
CA ALA A 139 -18.18 -12.27 -3.09
C ALA A 139 -18.52 -12.43 -4.57
N GLN A 140 -19.12 -13.57 -4.92
CA GLN A 140 -19.78 -13.80 -6.19
C GLN A 140 -21.05 -12.94 -6.21
N ASN A 141 -20.89 -11.61 -6.19
CA ASN A 141 -22.02 -10.69 -6.23
C ASN A 141 -22.36 -10.43 -7.69
N GLY A 142 -23.55 -10.88 -8.06
CA GLY A 142 -24.07 -10.75 -9.41
C GLY A 142 -24.27 -9.30 -9.85
N ASN A 143 -24.16 -9.16 -11.18
CA ASN A 143 -24.92 -8.27 -12.04
C ASN A 143 -24.10 -7.24 -12.83
N GLY A 144 -23.88 -7.59 -14.10
CA GLY A 144 -23.59 -6.66 -15.17
C GLY A 144 -24.79 -5.77 -15.56
N ASN A 145 -24.43 -4.60 -16.07
CA ASN A 145 -25.16 -3.54 -16.76
C ASN A 145 -26.68 -3.38 -16.55
N GLY A 146 -27.02 -2.34 -15.77
CA GLY A 146 -28.39 -1.88 -15.55
C GLY A 146 -28.44 -0.78 -14.48
N SER A 147 -27.99 0.42 -14.83
CA SER A 147 -28.23 1.72 -14.16
C SER A 147 -28.14 1.84 -12.61
N ARG A 148 -27.58 0.89 -11.87
CA ARG A 148 -27.49 0.96 -10.41
C ARG A 148 -26.04 0.82 -9.94
N LYS A 149 -25.41 2.00 -9.96
CA LYS A 149 -24.10 2.30 -9.38
C LYS A 149 -24.02 1.86 -7.90
N PRO A 150 -22.85 1.45 -7.38
CA PRO A 150 -22.67 1.19 -5.96
C PRO A 150 -22.92 2.49 -5.18
N TYR A 151 -24.08 2.59 -4.55
CA TYR A 151 -24.54 3.80 -3.86
C TYR A 151 -23.71 4.12 -2.59
N GLY A 152 -22.95 3.14 -2.07
CA GLY A 152 -22.12 3.30 -0.87
C GLY A 152 -20.82 4.06 -1.11
N ALA A 153 -19.96 3.58 -2.01
CA ALA A 153 -18.66 4.21 -2.30
C ALA A 153 -18.79 5.64 -2.83
N ARG A 154 -19.87 5.93 -3.58
CA ARG A 154 -20.15 7.28 -4.12
C ARG A 154 -20.47 8.33 -3.05
N ARG A 155 -20.85 7.93 -1.83
CA ARG A 155 -21.23 8.88 -0.78
C ARG A 155 -20.03 9.47 -0.03
N TYR A 156 -18.91 8.76 0.04
CA TYR A 156 -17.73 9.24 0.77
C TYR A 156 -16.91 10.26 -0.03
N PHE A 157 -16.94 10.18 -1.36
CA PHE A 157 -16.22 11.08 -2.26
C PHE A 157 -17.07 12.27 -2.77
N ALA A 158 -18.21 12.52 -2.15
CA ALA A 158 -19.05 13.67 -2.49
C ALA A 158 -18.47 14.94 -1.84
N MET A 159 -18.28 15.99 -2.65
CA MET A 159 -17.84 17.30 -2.16
C MET A 159 -18.84 17.83 -1.14
N VAL A 160 -18.33 18.17 0.06
CA VAL A 160 -19.14 18.63 1.19
C VAL A 160 -19.45 20.13 1.03
N ASP A 161 -20.63 20.55 1.49
CA ASP A 161 -21.02 21.96 1.53
C ASP A 161 -20.35 22.70 2.70
N ASP A 162 -19.22 23.33 2.39
CA ASP A 162 -18.37 24.05 3.34
C ASP A 162 -18.74 25.53 3.51
N THR A 163 -19.96 25.97 3.15
CA THR A 163 -20.38 27.38 3.23
C THR A 163 -20.65 27.90 4.66
N GLY A 164 -19.89 27.45 5.66
CA GLY A 164 -20.02 27.87 7.05
C GLY A 164 -19.18 27.01 8.00
N ASP A 165 -19.04 27.45 9.25
CA ASP A 165 -18.21 26.77 10.24
C ASP A 165 -18.72 25.36 10.57
N TRP A 166 -17.77 24.48 10.88
CA TRP A 166 -18.03 23.12 11.34
C TRP A 166 -17.90 23.04 12.86
N PRO A 167 -18.66 22.16 13.53
CA PRO A 167 -18.50 21.97 14.97
C PRO A 167 -17.06 21.55 15.33
N PRO A 168 -16.49 22.06 16.45
CA PRO A 168 -15.11 21.79 16.84
C PRO A 168 -14.83 20.29 17.06
N GLU A 169 -15.86 19.50 17.36
CA GLU A 169 -15.79 18.05 17.52
C GLU A 169 -15.29 17.34 16.25
N LEU A 170 -15.59 17.87 15.05
CA LEU A 170 -15.11 17.30 13.78
C LEU A 170 -13.61 17.50 13.64
N GLN A 171 -13.12 18.70 13.97
CA GLN A 171 -11.70 19.01 13.92
C GLN A 171 -10.92 18.20 14.95
N LEU A 172 -11.46 18.06 16.17
CA LEU A 172 -10.88 17.21 17.21
C LEU A 172 -10.79 15.74 16.76
N TYR A 173 -11.88 15.20 16.21
CA TYR A 173 -11.88 13.83 15.69
C TYR A 173 -10.86 13.63 14.57
N ASN A 174 -10.78 14.54 13.59
CA ASN A 174 -9.80 14.46 12.51
C ASN A 174 -8.36 14.43 13.04
N ARG A 175 -8.05 15.29 14.01
CA ARG A 175 -6.73 15.34 14.64
C ARG A 175 -6.42 14.04 15.38
N ASP A 176 -7.36 13.55 16.18
CA ASP A 176 -7.14 12.36 17.00
C ASP A 176 -7.07 11.09 16.14
N PHE A 177 -7.86 11.03 15.07
CA PHE A 177 -7.78 9.99 14.05
C PHE A 177 -6.43 10.02 13.31
N ALA A 178 -5.96 11.18 12.86
CA ALA A 178 -4.65 11.33 12.23
C ALA A 178 -3.49 10.92 13.16
N LYS A 179 -3.56 11.26 14.46
CA LYS A 179 -2.60 10.79 15.47
C LYS A 179 -2.59 9.26 15.59
N CYS A 180 -3.76 8.63 15.59
CA CYS A 180 -3.85 7.17 15.59
C CYS A 180 -3.23 6.57 14.32
N LEU A 181 -3.53 7.15 13.14
CA LEU A 181 -2.93 6.71 11.88
C LEU A 181 -1.41 6.88 11.83
N HIS A 182 -0.85 7.94 12.42
CA HIS A 182 0.59 8.13 12.58
C HIS A 182 1.24 6.99 13.37
N LYS A 183 0.63 6.62 14.51
CA LYS A 183 1.08 5.50 15.34
C LYS A 183 1.07 4.19 14.55
N ILE A 184 0.00 3.95 13.79
CA ILE A 184 -0.15 2.76 12.95
C ILE A 184 0.88 2.74 11.83
N LYS A 185 1.09 3.88 11.13
CA LYS A 185 2.10 4.01 10.07
C LYS A 185 3.49 3.61 10.60
N ARG A 186 3.90 4.18 11.75
CA ARG A 186 5.20 3.89 12.37
C ARG A 186 5.34 2.43 12.78
N ARG A 187 4.32 1.86 13.43
CA ARG A 187 4.30 0.42 13.79
C ARG A 187 4.53 -0.49 12.58
N HIS A 188 3.99 -0.11 11.42
CA HIS A 188 4.02 -0.91 10.21
C HIS A 188 5.24 -0.67 9.30
N ASP A 189 6.15 0.25 9.66
CA ASP A 189 7.34 0.53 8.85
C ASP A 189 8.26 -0.70 8.73
N SER A 190 8.34 -1.52 9.78
CA SER A 190 9.16 -2.76 9.84
C SER A 190 8.52 -4.03 9.28
N VAL A 191 7.30 -3.95 8.73
CA VAL A 191 6.58 -5.14 8.24
C VAL A 191 7.31 -5.88 7.12
N VAL A 192 7.87 -5.18 6.12
CA VAL A 192 8.55 -5.84 4.98
C VAL A 192 9.76 -6.63 5.46
N THR A 193 10.62 -6.00 6.25
CA THR A 193 11.85 -6.62 6.78
C THR A 193 11.53 -7.74 7.76
N THR A 194 10.52 -7.58 8.61
CA THR A 194 10.10 -8.62 9.57
C THR A 194 9.46 -9.81 8.87
N MET A 195 8.63 -9.58 7.84
CA MET A 195 8.09 -10.70 7.04
C MET A 195 9.19 -11.45 6.29
N ALA A 196 10.17 -10.74 5.71
CA ALA A 196 11.32 -11.38 5.08
C ALA A 196 12.10 -12.26 6.07
N GLN A 197 12.30 -11.78 7.30
CA GLN A 197 12.88 -12.58 8.39
C GLN A 197 12.04 -13.83 8.70
N GLY A 198 10.70 -13.71 8.73
CA GLY A 198 9.80 -14.86 8.91
C GLY A 198 9.92 -15.93 7.82
N ILE A 199 10.12 -15.51 6.56
CA ILE A 199 10.40 -16.45 5.46
C ILE A 199 11.77 -17.12 5.65
N LEU A 200 12.78 -16.40 6.13
CA LEU A 200 14.10 -16.98 6.43
C LEU A 200 14.05 -17.99 7.58
N GLU A 201 13.33 -17.68 8.66
CA GLU A 201 13.05 -18.59 9.78
C GLU A 201 12.42 -19.90 9.27
N TYR A 202 11.41 -19.77 8.41
CA TYR A 202 10.74 -20.90 7.79
C TYR A 202 11.68 -21.75 6.92
N LYS A 203 12.50 -21.09 6.07
CA LYS A 203 13.48 -21.75 5.20
C LYS A 203 14.50 -22.56 6.02
N ARG A 204 15.00 -22.00 7.12
CA ARG A 204 15.93 -22.69 8.05
C ARG A 204 15.27 -23.89 8.71
N LYS A 205 14.02 -23.77 9.16
CA LYS A 205 13.28 -24.87 9.83
C LYS A 205 12.97 -26.04 8.89
N ARG A 206 12.59 -25.76 7.63
CA ARG A 206 12.13 -26.79 6.69
C ARG A 206 13.25 -27.43 5.86
N GLN A 207 14.43 -26.83 5.77
CA GLN A 207 15.56 -27.30 4.93
C GLN A 207 15.19 -27.60 3.46
N ARG A 208 14.06 -27.08 2.97
CA ARG A 208 13.58 -27.24 1.60
C ARG A 208 13.66 -25.90 0.88
N MET A 209 14.22 -25.93 -0.33
CA MET A 209 14.33 -24.77 -1.23
C MET A 209 13.23 -24.72 -2.30
N GLN A 210 12.23 -25.62 -2.23
CA GLN A 210 11.15 -25.59 -3.21
C GLN A 210 10.30 -24.32 -3.02
N ILE A 211 10.19 -23.55 -4.09
CA ILE A 211 9.36 -22.35 -4.16
C ILE A 211 7.91 -22.82 -4.19
N ASP A 212 7.18 -22.52 -3.12
CA ASP A 212 5.74 -22.77 -3.07
C ASP A 212 4.99 -21.60 -3.73
N ASN A 213 4.31 -21.89 -4.84
CA ASN A 213 3.47 -20.95 -5.57
C ASN A 213 2.36 -20.35 -4.68
N ASN A 214 1.91 -21.06 -3.64
CA ASN A 214 0.92 -20.56 -2.69
C ASN A 214 1.49 -19.45 -1.80
N ILE A 215 2.72 -19.63 -1.31
CA ILE A 215 3.43 -18.62 -0.51
C ILE A 215 3.71 -17.38 -1.38
N GLN A 216 4.15 -17.58 -2.62
CA GLN A 216 4.37 -16.48 -3.56
C GLN A 216 3.08 -15.67 -3.79
N SER A 217 1.98 -16.35 -4.12
CA SER A 217 0.68 -15.72 -4.35
C SER A 217 0.14 -15.02 -3.11
N PHE A 218 0.42 -15.56 -1.92
CA PHE A 218 0.11 -14.89 -0.66
C PHE A 218 0.94 -13.62 -0.49
N LEU A 219 2.26 -13.66 -0.65
CA LEU A 219 3.13 -12.50 -0.43
C LEU A 219 2.80 -11.36 -1.40
N ASP A 220 2.52 -11.70 -2.66
CA ASP A 220 2.02 -10.78 -3.68
C ASP A 220 0.75 -10.05 -3.20
N ARG A 221 -0.26 -10.80 -2.76
CA ARG A 221 -1.52 -10.23 -2.21
C ARG A 221 -1.27 -9.43 -0.93
N PHE A 222 -0.42 -9.93 -0.05
CA PHE A 222 -0.08 -9.32 1.24
C PHE A 222 0.53 -7.94 1.04
N TYR A 223 1.59 -7.85 0.22
CA TYR A 223 2.28 -6.60 -0.06
C TYR A 223 1.43 -5.64 -0.91
N MET A 224 0.62 -6.15 -1.84
CA MET A 224 -0.31 -5.31 -2.61
C MET A 224 -1.29 -4.57 -1.70
N SER A 225 -1.96 -5.25 -0.76
CA SER A 225 -2.86 -4.53 0.16
C SER A 225 -2.11 -3.71 1.21
N ARG A 226 -0.88 -4.08 1.60
CA ARG A 226 -0.04 -3.21 2.43
C ARG A 226 0.26 -1.88 1.72
N ILE A 227 0.63 -1.90 0.44
CA ILE A 227 0.81 -0.69 -0.37
C ILE A 227 -0.48 0.13 -0.35
N GLY A 228 -1.64 -0.50 -0.53
CA GLY A 228 -2.92 0.18 -0.47
C GLY A 228 -3.28 0.77 0.88
N ILE A 229 -2.99 0.08 1.99
CA ILE A 229 -3.19 0.60 3.36
C ILE A 229 -2.28 1.81 3.59
N ARG A 230 -0.98 1.71 3.23
CA ARG A 230 -0.02 2.82 3.39
C ARG A 230 -0.40 4.03 2.53
N MET A 231 -0.93 3.79 1.33
CA MET A 231 -1.42 4.84 0.43
C MET A 231 -2.58 5.62 1.07
N LEU A 232 -3.57 4.93 1.62
CA LEU A 232 -4.72 5.55 2.27
C LEU A 232 -4.33 6.32 3.54
N ILE A 233 -3.50 5.70 4.39
CA ILE A 233 -3.01 6.31 5.63
C ILE A 233 -2.15 7.54 5.31
N GLY A 234 -1.20 7.41 4.38
CA GLY A 234 -0.30 8.48 3.99
C GLY A 234 -1.04 9.68 3.41
N GLN A 235 -2.04 9.43 2.55
CA GLN A 235 -2.87 10.50 1.99
C GLN A 235 -3.61 11.28 3.08
N HIS A 236 -4.24 10.59 4.03
CA HIS A 236 -5.01 11.25 5.08
C HIS A 236 -4.11 12.06 6.01
N ILE A 237 -2.99 11.49 6.44
CA ILE A 237 -2.00 12.19 7.27
C ILE A 237 -1.52 13.46 6.58
N ALA A 238 -1.10 13.36 5.30
CA ALA A 238 -0.57 14.50 4.56
C ALA A 238 -1.61 15.62 4.36
N LEU A 239 -2.89 15.27 4.19
CA LEU A 239 -3.98 16.26 4.09
C LEU A 239 -4.35 16.88 5.45
N THR A 240 -4.23 16.15 6.55
CA THR A 240 -4.61 16.62 7.89
C THR A 240 -3.51 17.47 8.54
N ASP A 241 -2.23 17.12 8.39
CA ASP A 241 -1.15 17.77 9.14
C ASP A 241 -0.88 19.22 8.68
N GLN A 242 -1.37 19.66 7.52
CA GLN A 242 -1.24 21.00 6.91
C GLN A 242 0.18 21.60 6.84
N ASN A 243 1.20 20.98 7.43
CA ASN A 243 2.59 21.44 7.47
C ASN A 243 3.27 21.30 6.09
N HIS A 244 2.64 20.60 5.15
CA HIS A 244 3.09 20.46 3.76
C HIS A 244 2.46 21.48 2.79
N TYR A 245 1.69 22.46 3.27
CA TYR A 245 1.19 23.55 2.44
C TYR A 245 2.30 24.54 2.05
N ARG A 246 3.09 24.19 1.03
CA ARG A 246 3.80 25.18 0.20
C ARG A 246 3.78 24.88 -1.29
N ASP A 247 3.47 23.65 -1.73
CA ASP A 247 3.48 23.32 -3.15
C ASP A 247 2.07 23.08 -3.72
N PRO A 248 1.56 23.93 -4.63
CA PRO A 248 0.25 23.75 -5.27
C PRO A 248 0.17 22.52 -6.18
N THR A 249 1.29 21.86 -6.47
CA THR A 249 1.32 20.65 -7.27
C THR A 249 1.02 19.38 -6.46
N TYR A 250 0.99 19.45 -5.13
CA TYR A 250 0.75 18.30 -4.26
C TYR A 250 -0.68 18.25 -3.73
N VAL A 251 -1.25 17.05 -3.75
CA VAL A 251 -2.52 16.71 -3.11
C VAL A 251 -2.27 15.51 -2.20
N GLY A 252 -2.00 15.80 -0.92
CA GLY A 252 -1.53 14.81 0.04
C GLY A 252 -0.15 14.28 -0.38
N ILE A 253 -0.05 12.98 -0.66
CA ILE A 253 1.20 12.34 -1.12
C ILE A 253 1.32 12.23 -2.65
N ILE A 254 0.33 12.75 -3.39
CA ILE A 254 0.25 12.67 -4.84
C ILE A 254 0.73 13.99 -5.43
N CYS A 255 1.71 13.95 -6.33
CA CYS A 255 2.13 15.12 -7.09
C CYS A 255 1.48 15.09 -8.47
N THR A 256 0.74 16.15 -8.79
CA THR A 256 0.02 16.34 -10.06
C THR A 256 0.96 16.63 -11.24
N LYS A 257 2.19 17.08 -10.95
CA LYS A 257 3.24 17.41 -11.93
C LYS A 257 4.58 16.83 -11.47
N THR A 258 4.63 15.51 -11.31
CA THR A 258 5.87 14.81 -10.96
C THR A 258 6.86 14.94 -12.11
N ASN A 259 7.99 15.62 -11.90
CA ASN A 259 9.08 15.68 -12.87
C ASN A 259 9.89 14.38 -12.81
N VAL A 260 9.88 13.60 -13.89
CA VAL A 260 10.56 12.29 -13.92
C VAL A 260 12.07 12.44 -13.98
N LYS A 261 12.59 13.48 -14.63
CA LYS A 261 14.02 13.70 -14.77
C LYS A 261 14.66 13.96 -13.41
N ASP A 262 14.09 14.89 -12.65
CA ASP A 262 14.63 15.28 -11.35
C ASP A 262 14.58 14.11 -10.37
N LEU A 263 13.47 13.38 -10.34
CA LEU A 263 13.30 12.20 -9.48
C LEU A 263 14.25 11.06 -9.86
N ALA A 264 14.46 10.83 -11.16
CA ALA A 264 15.41 9.82 -11.63
C ALA A 264 16.85 10.22 -11.33
N GLN A 265 17.19 11.50 -11.44
CA GLN A 265 18.52 12.02 -11.11
C GLN A 265 18.83 11.81 -9.62
N GLU A 266 17.89 12.15 -8.74
CA GLU A 266 18.03 11.91 -7.29
C GLU A 266 18.17 10.41 -6.98
N ALA A 267 17.36 9.55 -7.60
CA ALA A 267 17.46 8.09 -7.41
C ALA A 267 18.80 7.52 -7.91
N ILE A 268 19.35 8.07 -9.00
CA ILE A 268 20.67 7.73 -9.54
C ILE A 268 21.76 8.08 -8.53
N GLU A 269 21.75 9.30 -8.00
CA GLU A 269 22.74 9.76 -7.02
C GLU A 269 22.71 8.92 -5.76
N ASN A 270 21.51 8.66 -5.22
CA ASN A 270 21.34 7.81 -4.04
C ASN A 270 21.82 6.37 -4.29
N ALA A 271 21.51 5.78 -5.44
CA ALA A 271 21.94 4.41 -5.76
C ALA A 271 23.46 4.32 -5.97
N ARG A 272 24.08 5.33 -6.59
CA ARG A 272 25.54 5.42 -6.75
C ARG A 272 26.25 5.55 -5.41
N PHE A 273 25.74 6.40 -4.52
CA PHE A 273 26.28 6.56 -3.17
C PHE A 273 26.26 5.24 -2.39
N VAL A 274 25.14 4.51 -2.41
CA VAL A 274 25.04 3.19 -1.74
C VAL A 274 25.99 2.17 -2.37
N CYS A 275 26.20 2.23 -3.69
CA CYS A 275 27.16 1.37 -4.38
C CYS A 275 28.61 1.67 -3.96
N GLU A 276 28.99 2.94 -3.87
CA GLU A 276 30.32 3.39 -3.41
C GLU A 276 30.60 2.93 -1.98
N ASP A 277 29.67 3.19 -1.06
CA ASP A 277 29.78 2.80 0.35
C ASP A 277 29.90 1.27 0.51
N HIS A 278 29.08 0.50 -0.22
CA HIS A 278 29.05 -0.95 -0.10
C HIS A 278 30.31 -1.65 -0.61
N TYR A 279 30.84 -1.19 -1.75
CA TYR A 279 32.03 -1.79 -2.38
C TYR A 279 33.34 -1.08 -1.99
N GLY A 280 33.29 -0.02 -1.17
CA GLY A 280 34.46 0.76 -0.78
C GLY A 280 35.13 1.47 -1.96
N MET A 281 34.35 1.83 -2.98
CA MET A 281 34.84 2.41 -4.23
C MET A 281 34.86 3.94 -4.16
N PHE A 282 35.85 4.57 -4.81
CA PHE A 282 35.92 6.03 -4.91
C PHE A 282 34.88 6.61 -5.88
N GLU A 283 34.54 5.88 -6.95
CA GLU A 283 33.52 6.31 -7.92
C GLU A 283 32.68 5.10 -8.38
N ALA A 284 31.36 5.15 -8.22
CA ALA A 284 30.44 4.15 -8.75
C ALA A 284 30.34 4.19 -10.28
N PRO A 285 29.88 3.09 -10.93
CA PRO A 285 29.61 3.08 -12.37
C PRO A 285 28.74 4.26 -12.81
N LYS A 286 29.14 4.90 -13.92
CA LYS A 286 28.43 6.05 -14.46
C LYS A 286 27.06 5.64 -14.99
N ILE A 287 26.07 6.48 -14.74
CA ILE A 287 24.71 6.31 -15.23
C ILE A 287 24.37 7.46 -16.17
N GLN A 288 23.95 7.13 -17.40
CA GLN A 288 23.49 8.10 -18.38
C GLN A 288 21.96 8.18 -18.36
N LEU A 289 21.42 9.33 -17.96
CA LEU A 289 19.99 9.62 -18.01
C LEU A 289 19.60 10.31 -19.33
N VAL A 290 18.77 9.64 -20.12
CA VAL A 290 18.13 10.17 -21.33
C VAL A 290 16.66 10.39 -21.03
N CYS A 291 16.29 11.63 -20.70
CA CYS A 291 14.91 12.00 -20.36
C CYS A 291 14.59 13.40 -20.90
N ASN A 292 13.37 13.59 -21.38
CA ASN A 292 12.84 14.92 -21.65
C ASN A 292 12.71 15.70 -20.32
N PRO A 293 13.36 16.86 -20.16
CA PRO A 293 13.32 17.64 -18.91
C PRO A 293 11.93 18.20 -18.56
N HIS A 294 11.02 18.25 -19.52
CA HIS A 294 9.67 18.78 -19.35
C HIS A 294 8.59 17.70 -19.16
N LEU A 295 8.99 16.42 -19.10
CA LEU A 295 8.06 15.31 -18.90
C LEU A 295 7.54 15.35 -17.45
N ASN A 296 6.27 15.70 -17.32
CA ASN A 296 5.56 15.80 -16.06
C ASN A 296 4.25 15.02 -16.13
N PHE A 297 3.95 14.25 -15.09
CA PHE A 297 2.69 13.53 -14.99
C PHE A 297 2.23 13.37 -13.54
N MET A 298 0.97 13.00 -13.36
CA MET A 298 0.42 12.80 -12.02
C MET A 298 0.81 11.42 -11.50
N TYR A 299 1.57 11.37 -10.40
CA TYR A 299 2.02 10.14 -9.77
C TYR A 299 2.28 10.33 -8.28
N VAL A 300 2.69 9.25 -7.60
CA VAL A 300 3.18 9.28 -6.22
C VAL A 300 4.71 9.26 -6.26
N PRO A 301 5.41 10.40 -6.03
CA PRO A 301 6.87 10.49 -6.20
C PRO A 301 7.63 9.44 -5.38
N GLY A 302 7.22 9.19 -4.14
CA GLY A 302 7.84 8.19 -3.28
C GLY A 302 7.75 6.76 -3.83
N HIS A 303 6.68 6.40 -4.55
CA HIS A 303 6.59 5.07 -5.18
C HIS A 303 7.55 4.96 -6.37
N LEU A 304 7.64 6.02 -7.19
CA LEU A 304 8.53 6.03 -8.35
C LEU A 304 10.00 6.04 -7.93
N SER A 305 10.36 6.86 -6.93
CA SER A 305 11.71 6.90 -6.36
C SER A 305 12.13 5.53 -5.84
N HIS A 306 11.27 4.84 -5.07
CA HIS A 306 11.54 3.49 -4.59
C HIS A 306 11.77 2.48 -5.73
N MET A 307 10.92 2.50 -6.78
CA MET A 307 11.09 1.61 -7.93
C MET A 307 12.42 1.85 -8.66
N LEU A 308 12.77 3.12 -8.89
CA LEU A 308 14.03 3.51 -9.54
C LEU A 308 15.23 3.12 -8.69
N PHE A 309 15.23 3.48 -7.41
CA PHE A 309 16.32 3.16 -6.49
C PHE A 309 16.61 1.65 -6.43
N GLU A 310 15.58 0.81 -6.25
CA GLU A 310 15.77 -0.64 -6.18
C GLU A 310 16.28 -1.26 -7.49
N THR A 311 15.77 -0.78 -8.64
CA THR A 311 16.19 -1.30 -9.96
C THR A 311 17.58 -0.82 -10.38
N LEU A 312 17.95 0.42 -10.01
CA LEU A 312 19.29 0.98 -10.20
C LEU A 312 20.33 0.27 -9.34
N LYS A 313 20.04 0.00 -8.05
CA LYS A 313 20.93 -0.80 -7.19
C LYS A 313 21.23 -2.17 -7.80
N ASN A 314 20.21 -2.88 -8.30
CA ASN A 314 20.41 -4.18 -8.94
C ASN A 314 21.33 -4.09 -10.17
N SER A 315 21.14 -3.05 -10.99
CA SER A 315 21.94 -2.80 -12.19
C SER A 315 23.40 -2.51 -11.84
N LEU A 316 23.62 -1.60 -10.88
CA LEU A 316 24.95 -1.22 -10.40
C LEU A 316 25.69 -2.41 -9.79
N ARG A 317 25.01 -3.18 -8.93
CA ARG A 317 25.54 -4.42 -8.35
C ARG A 317 26.00 -5.39 -9.43
N ALA A 318 25.14 -5.67 -10.42
CA ALA A 318 25.46 -6.60 -11.49
C ALA A 318 26.67 -6.14 -12.31
N VAL A 319 26.79 -4.84 -12.59
CA VAL A 319 27.95 -4.26 -13.29
C VAL A 319 29.23 -4.39 -12.48
N VAL A 320 29.21 -4.03 -11.19
CA VAL A 320 30.42 -4.11 -10.34
C VAL A 320 30.86 -5.57 -10.16
N GLU A 321 29.92 -6.47 -9.85
CA GLU A 321 30.24 -7.90 -9.62
C GLU A 321 30.75 -8.60 -10.89
N THR A 322 30.23 -8.26 -12.06
CA THR A 322 30.65 -8.88 -13.34
C THR A 322 32.03 -8.40 -13.79
N HIS A 323 32.31 -7.11 -13.63
CA HIS A 323 33.51 -6.49 -14.20
C HIS A 323 34.69 -6.42 -13.22
N GLY A 324 34.45 -6.69 -11.93
CA GLY A 324 35.44 -6.61 -10.87
C GLY A 324 35.54 -5.20 -10.29
N GLN A 325 35.76 -5.12 -8.96
CA GLN A 325 35.83 -3.86 -8.21
C GLN A 325 37.04 -3.00 -8.62
N ASP A 326 38.14 -3.65 -9.02
CA ASP A 326 39.42 -2.99 -9.36
C ASP A 326 39.45 -2.41 -10.78
N LYS A 327 38.33 -2.46 -11.53
CA LYS A 327 38.31 -2.01 -12.91
C LYS A 327 38.41 -0.48 -12.99
N GLU A 328 39.32 0.01 -13.82
CA GLU A 328 39.50 1.46 -14.03
C GLU A 328 38.26 2.18 -14.56
N ALA A 329 37.46 1.49 -15.39
CA ALA A 329 36.24 2.04 -15.97
C ALA A 329 35.15 0.98 -16.16
N PHE A 330 33.95 1.28 -15.67
CA PHE A 330 32.76 0.44 -15.84
C PHE A 330 31.95 0.83 -17.09
N PRO A 331 31.24 -0.12 -17.71
CA PRO A 331 30.26 0.21 -18.74
C PRO A 331 29.17 1.12 -18.17
N VAL A 332 28.71 2.07 -18.99
CA VAL A 332 27.72 3.08 -18.58
C VAL A 332 26.33 2.46 -18.58
N THR A 333 25.68 2.42 -17.41
CA THR A 333 24.28 2.03 -17.30
C THR A 333 23.40 3.13 -17.91
N LYS A 334 22.45 2.77 -18.76
CA LYS A 334 21.58 3.73 -19.46
C LYS A 334 20.18 3.72 -18.87
N VAL A 335 19.70 4.90 -18.48
CA VAL A 335 18.31 5.12 -18.06
C VAL A 335 17.63 5.95 -19.14
N ILE A 336 16.63 5.38 -19.80
CA ILE A 336 15.91 6.00 -20.90
C ILE A 336 14.45 6.17 -20.50
N VAL A 337 13.95 7.40 -20.54
CA VAL A 337 12.56 7.73 -20.23
C VAL A 337 11.86 8.11 -21.53
N ALA A 338 10.80 7.38 -21.86
CA ALA A 338 9.97 7.60 -23.04
C ALA A 338 8.53 7.93 -22.63
N GLU A 339 7.97 8.99 -23.21
CA GLU A 339 6.57 9.35 -23.08
C GLU A 339 5.80 8.88 -24.33
N GLY A 340 4.83 7.99 -24.12
CA GLY A 340 3.88 7.56 -25.13
C GLY A 340 2.54 8.29 -25.00
N LYS A 341 1.57 7.91 -25.85
CA LYS A 341 0.19 8.44 -25.78
C LYS A 341 -0.58 7.98 -24.55
N GLU A 342 -0.25 6.79 -24.02
CA GLU A 342 -0.96 6.14 -22.92
C GLU A 342 -0.07 5.87 -21.72
N ASP A 343 1.21 5.56 -21.99
CA ASP A 343 2.15 5.08 -20.99
C ASP A 343 3.43 5.93 -20.98
N ILE A 344 4.02 6.04 -19.80
CA ILE A 344 5.39 6.49 -19.58
C ILE A 344 6.22 5.24 -19.28
N THR A 345 7.30 5.06 -20.02
CA THR A 345 8.18 3.90 -19.86
C THR A 345 9.56 4.36 -19.44
N ILE A 346 10.08 3.76 -18.38
CA ILE A 346 11.47 3.92 -17.96
C ILE A 346 12.20 2.61 -18.24
N LYS A 347 13.23 2.68 -19.06
CA LYS A 347 14.13 1.56 -19.37
C LYS A 347 15.46 1.77 -18.68
N ILE A 348 15.90 0.80 -17.89
CA ILE A 348 17.24 0.74 -17.31
C ILE A 348 17.97 -0.41 -18.00
N SER A 349 19.11 -0.12 -18.59
CA SER A 349 19.90 -1.07 -19.38
C SER A 349 21.31 -1.12 -18.83
N ASP A 350 21.72 -2.29 -18.38
CA ASP A 350 23.04 -2.58 -17.84
C ASP A 350 23.83 -3.57 -18.71
N GLU A 351 25.15 -3.60 -18.52
CA GLU A 351 26.05 -4.60 -19.08
C GLU A 351 26.62 -5.47 -17.94
N GLY A 352 25.77 -5.85 -16.99
CA GLY A 352 26.12 -6.61 -15.79
C GLY A 352 26.10 -8.13 -15.99
N GLY A 353 26.46 -8.64 -17.17
CA GLY A 353 26.60 -10.07 -17.45
C GLY A 353 25.29 -10.84 -17.69
N GLY A 354 24.14 -10.24 -17.37
CA GLY A 354 22.83 -10.82 -17.64
C GLY A 354 22.43 -11.96 -16.70
N ILE A 355 21.24 -12.50 -16.94
CA ILE A 355 20.57 -13.51 -16.11
C ILE A 355 20.21 -14.70 -16.99
N PRO A 356 20.61 -15.93 -16.63
CA PRO A 356 20.25 -17.13 -17.38
C PRO A 356 18.73 -17.29 -17.50
N ARG A 357 18.26 -17.78 -18.65
CA ARG A 357 16.81 -17.92 -18.92
C ARG A 357 16.08 -18.77 -17.87
N SER A 358 16.75 -19.76 -17.28
CA SER A 358 16.22 -20.61 -16.20
C SER A 358 16.00 -19.86 -14.88
N ALA A 359 16.72 -18.76 -14.64
CA ALA A 359 16.63 -17.96 -13.43
C ALA A 359 15.64 -16.79 -13.52
N ILE A 360 15.22 -16.40 -14.74
CA ILE A 360 14.28 -15.27 -14.95
C ILE A 360 12.95 -15.42 -14.20
N PRO A 361 12.31 -16.60 -14.11
CA PRO A 361 11.11 -16.73 -13.28
C PRO A 361 11.40 -16.56 -11.78
N LEU A 362 12.60 -16.96 -11.34
CA LEU A 362 13.00 -17.00 -9.94
C LEU A 362 13.25 -15.60 -9.37
N VAL A 363 13.72 -14.64 -10.16
CA VAL A 363 13.98 -13.26 -9.69
C VAL A 363 12.73 -12.52 -9.22
N TRP A 364 11.55 -13.00 -9.61
CA TRP A 364 10.26 -12.48 -9.15
C TRP A 364 9.77 -13.13 -7.85
N THR A 365 10.49 -14.13 -7.34
CA THR A 365 10.08 -14.88 -6.16
C THR A 365 10.74 -14.33 -4.89
N TYR A 366 9.98 -14.29 -3.79
CA TYR A 366 10.46 -13.74 -2.52
C TYR A 366 11.44 -14.65 -1.76
N MET A 367 11.58 -15.90 -2.21
CA MET A 367 12.46 -16.91 -1.59
C MET A 367 13.80 -17.05 -2.31
N TYR A 368 13.97 -16.36 -3.45
CA TYR A 368 15.19 -16.38 -4.27
C TYR A 368 16.01 -15.11 -4.05
N THR A 369 17.30 -15.29 -3.77
CA THR A 369 18.28 -14.20 -3.66
C THR A 369 19.63 -14.71 -4.15
N THR A 370 20.40 -13.85 -4.81
CA THR A 370 21.78 -14.12 -5.26
C THR A 370 22.82 -13.68 -4.23
N VAL A 371 22.40 -13.49 -2.97
CA VAL A 371 23.29 -13.11 -1.86
C VAL A 371 23.49 -14.31 -0.95
N ASP A 372 24.74 -14.73 -0.76
CA ASP A 372 25.10 -15.93 0.03
C ASP A 372 24.83 -15.77 1.54
N ARG A 373 24.89 -14.53 2.05
CA ARG A 373 24.56 -14.18 3.44
C ARG A 373 23.64 -12.97 3.49
N THR A 374 22.38 -13.17 3.87
CA THR A 374 21.48 -12.06 4.21
C THR A 374 22.08 -11.30 5.39
N PRO A 375 22.31 -9.98 5.30
CA PRO A 375 22.86 -9.21 6.41
C PRO A 375 21.92 -9.28 7.62
N ASP A 376 22.48 -9.52 8.80
CA ASP A 376 21.72 -9.51 10.04
C ASP A 376 21.11 -8.12 10.24
N LEU A 377 19.79 -8.06 10.38
CA LEU A 377 19.11 -6.80 10.71
C LEU A 377 19.47 -6.46 12.14
N ASP A 378 20.20 -5.36 12.33
CA ASP A 378 20.30 -4.74 13.63
C ASP A 378 18.87 -4.45 14.14
N PRO A 379 18.46 -4.94 15.33
CA PRO A 379 17.15 -4.64 15.88
C PRO A 379 16.91 -3.14 16.12
N ASP A 380 17.97 -2.32 16.21
CA ASP A 380 17.92 -0.85 16.35
C ASP A 380 17.99 -0.10 15.00
N PHE A 381 17.81 -0.81 13.87
CA PHE A 381 17.81 -0.22 12.54
C PHE A 381 16.59 0.66 12.30
N ASP A 382 16.67 1.91 12.77
CA ASP A 382 15.64 2.92 12.56
C ASP A 382 15.61 3.30 11.07
N LYS A 383 14.43 3.10 10.47
CA LYS A 383 14.20 3.10 9.03
C LYS A 383 14.20 4.52 8.47
N SER A 384 15.38 5.08 8.27
CA SER A 384 15.59 6.05 7.19
C SER A 384 15.98 5.30 5.92
N ASP A 385 15.50 5.77 4.77
CA ASP A 385 15.88 5.24 3.45
C ASP A 385 17.41 5.32 3.19
N PHE A 386 18.14 6.04 4.04
CA PHE A 386 19.55 6.40 3.90
C PHE A 386 20.57 5.30 4.26
N LYS A 387 20.15 4.15 4.81
CA LYS A 387 21.06 3.02 5.09
C LYS A 387 20.60 1.68 4.51
N ALA A 388 19.71 1.68 3.52
CA ALA A 388 19.27 0.42 2.90
C ALA A 388 20.47 -0.35 2.30
N PRO A 389 20.68 -1.64 2.64
CA PRO A 389 21.81 -2.39 2.11
C PRO A 389 21.72 -2.54 0.58
N MET A 390 22.88 -2.63 -0.08
CA MET A 390 22.99 -2.75 -1.54
C MET A 390 22.24 -3.97 -2.09
N ALA A 391 22.30 -5.09 -1.37
CA ALA A 391 21.49 -6.27 -1.59
C ALA A 391 21.11 -6.91 -0.25
N GLY A 392 20.09 -7.78 -0.24
CA GLY A 392 19.69 -8.45 0.99
C GLY A 392 18.64 -9.53 0.78
N TYR A 393 17.37 -9.17 0.95
CA TYR A 393 16.29 -10.16 1.11
C TYR A 393 15.75 -10.76 -0.19
N GLY A 394 16.10 -10.22 -1.37
CA GLY A 394 15.49 -10.63 -2.65
C GLY A 394 14.09 -10.01 -2.90
N TYR A 395 13.72 -8.98 -2.15
CA TYR A 395 12.37 -8.37 -2.21
C TYR A 395 12.29 -7.17 -3.17
N GLY A 396 13.42 -6.61 -3.60
CA GLY A 396 13.46 -5.37 -4.39
C GLY A 396 12.67 -5.47 -5.70
N LEU A 397 13.01 -6.42 -6.58
CA LEU A 397 12.32 -6.60 -7.87
C LEU A 397 10.83 -6.96 -7.72
N PRO A 398 10.44 -7.97 -6.90
CA PRO A 398 9.03 -8.28 -6.70
C PRO A 398 8.22 -7.10 -6.16
N LEU A 399 8.73 -6.37 -5.16
CA LEU A 399 8.02 -5.23 -4.59
C LEU A 399 7.91 -4.06 -5.58
N SER A 400 8.98 -3.75 -6.32
CA SER A 400 8.94 -2.72 -7.36
C SER A 400 7.92 -3.05 -8.45
N ARG A 401 7.76 -4.33 -8.81
CA ARG A 401 6.70 -4.78 -9.72
C ARG A 401 5.31 -4.56 -9.14
N LEU A 402 5.09 -4.84 -7.84
CA LEU A 402 3.80 -4.56 -7.20
C LEU A 402 3.49 -3.06 -7.16
N TYR A 403 4.48 -2.20 -6.88
CA TYR A 403 4.31 -0.74 -6.94
C TYR A 403 3.89 -0.26 -8.33
N ALA A 404 4.51 -0.76 -9.40
CA ALA A 404 4.14 -0.44 -10.77
C ALA A 404 2.70 -0.91 -11.08
N ARG A 405 2.37 -2.15 -10.70
CA ARG A 405 1.06 -2.77 -10.92
C ARG A 405 -0.07 -2.09 -10.16
N TYR A 406 0.20 -1.55 -8.97
CA TYR A 406 -0.80 -0.94 -8.10
C TYR A 406 -1.61 0.16 -8.80
N PHE A 407 -0.97 0.96 -9.65
CA PHE A 407 -1.63 2.03 -10.41
C PHE A 407 -1.84 1.73 -11.91
N GLY A 408 -1.79 0.47 -12.31
CA GLY A 408 -2.11 0.08 -13.69
C GLY A 408 -0.91 -0.09 -14.63
N GLY A 409 0.31 -0.02 -14.08
CA GLY A 409 1.55 -0.27 -14.80
C GLY A 409 2.02 -1.74 -14.71
N ASP A 410 3.30 -1.96 -15.03
CA ASP A 410 4.01 -3.23 -14.81
C ASP A 410 5.53 -3.01 -14.78
N LEU A 411 6.27 -3.97 -14.24
CA LEU A 411 7.73 -4.03 -14.35
C LEU A 411 8.09 -5.33 -15.08
N LYS A 412 8.80 -5.20 -16.20
CA LYS A 412 9.27 -6.31 -17.02
C LYS A 412 10.79 -6.35 -17.04
N LEU A 413 11.32 -7.54 -17.24
CA LEU A 413 12.76 -7.78 -17.31
C LEU A 413 13.07 -8.62 -18.54
N ILE A 414 14.06 -8.20 -19.30
CA ILE A 414 14.59 -8.90 -20.48
C ILE A 414 16.09 -8.98 -20.26
N SER A 415 16.66 -10.18 -20.26
CA SER A 415 18.08 -10.35 -20.02
C SER A 415 18.74 -11.17 -21.13
N MET A 416 19.98 -10.82 -21.43
CA MET A 416 20.87 -11.50 -22.37
C MET A 416 22.06 -12.02 -21.57
N GLU A 417 22.01 -13.31 -21.23
CA GLU A 417 23.08 -14.02 -20.53
C GLU A 417 24.42 -13.85 -21.27
N GLY A 418 25.46 -13.48 -20.53
CA GLY A 418 26.79 -13.15 -21.05
C GLY A 418 26.95 -11.67 -21.48
N TYR A 419 25.90 -10.86 -21.41
CA TYR A 419 25.97 -9.44 -21.79
C TYR A 419 25.38 -8.51 -20.72
N GLY A 420 24.07 -8.54 -20.48
CA GLY A 420 23.41 -7.52 -19.67
C GLY A 420 21.90 -7.68 -19.57
N THR A 421 21.27 -6.76 -18.82
CA THR A 421 19.84 -6.79 -18.53
C THR A 421 19.15 -5.47 -18.83
N ASP A 422 17.96 -5.56 -19.44
CA ASP A 422 17.02 -4.47 -19.64
C ASP A 422 15.83 -4.63 -18.68
N GLN A 423 15.64 -3.64 -17.80
CA GLN A 423 14.49 -3.53 -16.91
C GLN A 423 13.55 -2.43 -17.43
N LEU A 424 12.27 -2.74 -17.59
CA LEU A 424 11.25 -1.88 -18.20
C LEU A 424 10.12 -1.63 -17.22
N ALA A 425 10.10 -0.44 -16.62
CA ALA A 425 9.00 0.03 -15.77
C ALA A 425 7.99 0.82 -16.62
N VAL A 426 6.78 0.28 -16.74
CA VAL A 426 5.67 0.92 -17.46
C VAL A 426 4.73 1.53 -16.44
N MET A 427 4.40 2.81 -16.60
CA MET A 427 3.44 3.54 -15.79
C MET A 427 2.38 4.12 -16.70
N ARG A 428 1.12 4.12 -16.27
CA ARG A 428 0.06 4.83 -16.98
C ARG A 428 0.07 6.31 -16.60
N ASP A 429 -0.28 7.19 -17.54
CA ASP A 429 -0.49 8.60 -17.17
C ASP A 429 -1.69 8.72 -16.20
N GLY A 430 -1.45 9.35 -15.06
CA GLY A 430 -2.41 9.57 -13.98
C GLY A 430 -3.74 10.19 -14.44
N LYS A 431 -3.76 10.95 -15.54
CA LYS A 431 -5.00 11.47 -16.16
C LYS A 431 -6.02 10.36 -16.49
N ARG A 432 -5.58 9.10 -16.60
CA ARG A 432 -6.40 7.92 -16.90
C ARG A 432 -6.21 6.76 -15.89
N MET A 433 -5.47 6.93 -14.80
CA MET A 433 -5.18 5.86 -13.81
C MET A 433 -6.28 5.64 -12.77
N ILE A 434 -6.63 4.38 -12.55
CA ILE A 434 -7.33 3.91 -11.35
C ILE A 434 -6.52 2.79 -10.69
N SER A 435 -6.28 2.91 -9.37
CA SER A 435 -5.79 1.78 -8.58
C SER A 435 -6.89 0.72 -8.51
N ARG A 436 -6.70 -0.39 -9.20
CA ARG A 436 -7.54 -1.58 -9.14
C ARG A 436 -6.93 -2.64 -8.20
N GLY A 437 -6.25 -2.18 -7.14
CA GLY A 437 -5.63 -3.08 -6.17
C GLY A 437 -6.64 -3.86 -5.30
N LEU A 438 -7.93 -3.48 -5.30
CA LEU A 438 -8.98 -4.16 -4.55
C LEU A 438 -10.31 -4.12 -5.36
N THR A 439 -10.86 -5.31 -5.62
CA THR A 439 -12.17 -5.69 -6.22
C THR A 439 -12.33 -5.85 -7.75
N LEU A 440 -12.86 -7.04 -8.12
CA LEU A 440 -13.12 -7.65 -9.44
C LEU A 440 -14.14 -6.90 -10.33
N GLY A 441 -14.08 -7.17 -11.64
CA GLY A 441 -15.11 -6.86 -12.61
C GLY A 441 -16.32 -7.81 -12.53
N LEU A 442 -17.47 -7.29 -12.96
CA LEU A 442 -18.77 -7.96 -12.94
C LEU A 442 -19.13 -8.41 -14.37
N SER A 443 -19.45 -9.71 -14.54
CA SER A 443 -20.37 -10.12 -15.60
C SER A 443 -21.22 -11.35 -15.23
N HIS A 444 -22.50 -11.26 -15.58
CA HIS A 444 -23.56 -12.29 -15.68
C HIS A 444 -24.36 -12.81 -14.46
N MET A 445 -25.69 -12.68 -14.66
CA MET A 445 -26.86 -13.39 -14.10
C MET A 445 -27.42 -13.07 -12.69
N ARG A 446 -28.77 -13.11 -12.64
CA ARG A 446 -29.66 -12.43 -11.69
C ARG A 446 -30.83 -13.36 -11.32
N LYS A 447 -31.13 -13.54 -10.02
CA LYS A 447 -32.49 -13.37 -9.43
C LYS A 447 -32.48 -13.63 -7.91
N ARG A 448 -33.19 -12.74 -7.19
CA ARG A 448 -33.55 -12.73 -5.75
C ARG A 448 -32.43 -12.43 -4.77
N LEU A 449 -32.32 -11.17 -4.31
CA LEU A 449 -31.86 -10.72 -2.99
C LEU A 449 -31.69 -9.18 -3.04
N LYS A 450 -32.68 -8.43 -2.55
CA LYS A 450 -32.68 -6.95 -2.56
C LYS A 450 -32.65 -6.30 -1.17
N ASP A 451 -32.79 -7.09 -0.10
CA ASP A 451 -33.06 -6.54 1.24
C ASP A 451 -31.96 -6.83 2.29
N HIS A 452 -30.89 -7.58 1.95
CA HIS A 452 -29.84 -7.95 2.92
C HIS A 452 -28.67 -6.97 3.02
N GLU A 453 -28.18 -6.39 1.92
CA GLU A 453 -26.88 -5.68 1.88
C GLU A 453 -26.86 -4.31 2.61
N VAL A 454 -28.00 -3.61 2.67
CA VAL A 454 -28.15 -2.33 3.40
C VAL A 454 -28.34 -2.55 4.90
N SER A 455 -28.86 -3.72 5.28
CA SER A 455 -28.97 -4.17 6.67
C SER A 455 -27.60 -4.55 7.24
N GLU A 456 -26.77 -5.26 6.47
CA GLU A 456 -25.47 -5.76 6.92
C GLU A 456 -24.44 -4.64 7.18
N ARG A 457 -24.41 -3.57 6.36
CA ARG A 457 -23.50 -2.43 6.63
C ARG A 457 -23.94 -1.55 7.80
N ARG A 458 -25.24 -1.52 8.13
CA ARG A 458 -25.71 -0.95 9.40
C ARG A 458 -25.32 -1.84 10.58
N GLN A 459 -25.36 -3.17 10.40
CA GLN A 459 -24.90 -4.13 11.40
C GLN A 459 -23.40 -4.04 11.70
N VAL A 460 -22.54 -3.56 10.78
CA VAL A 460 -21.12 -3.26 11.11
C VAL A 460 -21.02 -2.14 12.16
N GLY A 461 -21.89 -1.13 12.08
CA GLY A 461 -22.03 -0.11 13.13
C GLY A 461 -22.63 -0.66 14.43
N ASP A 462 -23.48 -1.69 14.35
CA ASP A 462 -24.06 -2.34 15.54
C ASP A 462 -23.11 -3.36 16.19
N ALA A 463 -22.19 -3.98 15.42
CA ALA A 463 -21.12 -4.83 15.94
C ALA A 463 -20.13 -4.05 16.83
N GLU A 464 -20.09 -2.72 16.74
CA GLU A 464 -19.34 -1.84 17.65
C GLU A 464 -19.89 -1.84 19.08
N ASN A 465 -21.20 -2.11 19.26
CA ASN A 465 -21.80 -2.28 20.60
C ASN A 465 -21.26 -3.53 21.31
N LEU A 466 -20.78 -4.53 20.55
CA LEU A 466 -20.11 -5.71 21.07
C LEU A 466 -18.66 -5.44 21.47
N VAL A 467 -18.07 -4.26 21.28
CA VAL A 467 -16.75 -3.89 21.83
C VAL A 467 -16.94 -2.95 23.03
N ASN A 468 -17.82 -1.94 22.91
CA ASN A 468 -17.99 -0.89 23.92
C ASN A 468 -18.77 -1.31 25.18
N ARG A 469 -19.65 -2.32 25.12
CA ARG A 469 -20.38 -2.78 26.33
C ARG A 469 -19.51 -3.45 27.40
N GLY A 470 -18.25 -3.80 27.08
CA GLY A 470 -17.33 -4.45 28.04
C GLY A 470 -16.57 -3.48 28.94
N ALA A 471 -16.26 -2.28 28.44
CA ALA A 471 -15.45 -1.30 29.18
C ALA A 471 -16.24 -0.60 30.32
N ALA A 472 -17.57 -0.62 30.25
CA ALA A 472 -18.45 -0.03 31.27
C ALA A 472 -18.89 -1.02 32.37
N ALA A 473 -18.54 -2.31 32.26
CA ALA A 473 -19.04 -3.36 33.16
C ALA A 473 -18.04 -3.82 34.24
N SER A 474 -16.87 -3.20 34.36
CA SER A 474 -15.88 -3.47 35.42
C SER A 474 -15.69 -2.24 36.30
N GLY A 475 -16.68 -1.95 37.15
CA GLY A 475 -16.59 -0.83 38.08
C GLY A 475 -17.89 -0.57 38.82
N THR A 476 -18.32 -1.52 39.67
CA THR A 476 -19.18 -1.27 40.85
C THR A 476 -19.45 -2.60 41.55
N PHE A 477 -18.45 -3.13 42.25
CA PHE A 477 -18.73 -3.96 43.43
C PHE A 477 -18.58 -3.03 44.64
N ARG A 478 -19.71 -2.63 45.20
CA ARG A 478 -19.78 -1.95 46.49
C ARG A 478 -19.58 -3.01 47.57
N ASP A 479 -18.56 -2.83 48.40
CA ASP A 479 -18.47 -3.45 49.71
C ASP A 479 -19.75 -3.15 50.50
N ARG A 480 -20.37 -4.22 51.01
CA ARG A 480 -21.33 -4.15 52.11
C ARG A 480 -20.80 -5.06 53.21
N ASP A 481 -20.46 -4.41 54.31
CA ASP A 481 -20.26 -5.00 55.63
C ASP A 481 -21.45 -5.86 56.07
N SER A 482 -21.13 -6.94 56.79
CA SER A 482 -21.89 -7.51 57.92
C SER A 482 -20.95 -8.52 58.60
N GLU A 483 -20.40 -8.21 59.78
CA GLU A 483 -21.00 -8.52 61.09
C GLU A 483 -21.48 -9.98 61.20
N LEU A 484 -20.57 -10.89 61.56
CA LEU A 484 -20.59 -11.75 62.76
C LEU A 484 -19.42 -12.74 62.75
#